data_AF-A0A263D434-F1
#
_entry.id   AF-A0A263D434-F1
#
_cell.length_a   1.000
_cell.length_b   1.000
_cell.length_c   1.000
_cell.angle_alpha   90.00
_cell.angle_beta   90.00
_cell.angle_gamma   90.00
#
_symmetry.space_group_name_H-M   'P 1'
#
loop_
_entity.id
_entity.type
_entity.pdbx_description
1 polymer ?
#
loop_
_entity_poly.entity_id
_entity_poly.type
_entity_poly.pdbx_seq_one_letter_code
_entity_poly.pdbx_strand_id
1 'polypeptide(L)'
;MNAQGDEFAAETPRLSALVAAGVEFTPGSDGEGRFTHLVGVREWPAMGQADVVLIFSQTDAVASRGDHDGGVLWECEGTALDVANALLELPTPGTALAPRLARPGPSLVARRRPVMTSGDIPAPECL
;
A
#
# COMPACT_ATOMS: atom_id res chain seq x y z
N MET A 1 24.65 -21.95 -3.52
CA MET A 1 23.36 -21.55 -4.11
C MET A 1 22.48 -21.04 -2.96
N ASN A 2 22.55 -19.75 -2.65
CA ASN A 2 21.69 -19.09 -1.65
C ASN A 2 21.22 -17.76 -2.28
N ALA A 3 20.25 -17.80 -3.20
CA ALA A 3 19.69 -16.59 -3.81
C ALA A 3 18.76 -15.84 -2.82
N GLN A 4 18.13 -16.57 -1.90
CA GLN A 4 17.16 -16.02 -0.95
C GLN A 4 17.74 -14.92 -0.04
N GLY A 5 19.02 -14.98 0.34
CA GLY A 5 19.61 -14.04 1.31
C GLY A 5 19.99 -12.67 0.74
N ASP A 6 20.16 -12.57 -0.58
CA ASP A 6 20.57 -11.34 -1.27
C ASP A 6 19.36 -10.45 -1.59
N GLU A 7 18.20 -11.07 -1.86
CA GLU A 7 16.97 -10.35 -2.23
C GLU A 7 16.39 -9.56 -1.04
N PHE A 8 16.33 -10.16 0.16
CA PHE A 8 15.95 -9.43 1.39
C PHE A 8 16.91 -8.26 1.71
N ALA A 9 18.19 -8.42 1.38
CA ALA A 9 19.20 -7.38 1.60
C ALA A 9 19.00 -6.19 0.64
N ALA A 10 18.48 -6.42 -0.57
CA ALA A 10 18.15 -5.37 -1.52
C ALA A 10 16.82 -4.63 -1.21
N GLU A 11 15.86 -5.33 -0.61
CA GLU A 11 14.55 -4.74 -0.22
C GLU A 11 14.62 -3.87 1.04
N THR A 12 15.42 -4.29 2.03
CA THR A 12 15.60 -3.58 3.30
C THR A 12 15.95 -2.09 3.13
N PRO A 13 16.91 -1.68 2.28
CA PRO A 13 17.22 -0.27 2.06
C PRO A 13 16.09 0.48 1.33
N ARG A 14 15.29 -0.18 0.50
CA ARG A 14 14.17 0.45 -0.21
C ARG A 14 12.98 0.70 0.71
N LEU A 15 12.63 -0.25 1.56
CA LEU A 15 11.63 -0.03 2.61
C LEU A 15 12.08 1.07 3.58
N SER A 16 13.37 1.10 3.92
CA SER A 16 13.94 2.18 4.74
C SER A 16 13.88 3.53 4.03
N ALA A 17 14.09 3.57 2.71
CA ALA A 17 13.95 4.78 1.91
C ALA A 17 12.49 5.27 1.85
N LEU A 18 11.51 4.36 1.85
CA LEU A 18 10.09 4.72 1.97
C LEU A 18 9.80 5.38 3.33
N VAL A 19 10.33 4.83 4.42
CA VAL A 19 10.22 5.46 5.75
C VAL A 19 10.86 6.84 5.74
N ALA A 20 12.07 6.99 5.18
CA ALA A 20 12.75 8.28 5.06
C ALA A 20 11.97 9.28 4.18
N ALA A 21 11.21 8.79 3.21
CA ALA A 21 10.31 9.59 2.40
C ALA A 21 9.03 9.99 3.16
N GLY A 22 8.77 9.47 4.36
CA GLY A 22 7.58 9.76 5.17
C GLY A 22 6.44 8.77 4.97
N VAL A 23 6.73 7.57 4.47
CA VAL A 23 5.76 6.46 4.50
C VAL A 23 5.76 5.85 5.89
N GLU A 24 4.59 5.82 6.51
CA GLU A 24 4.36 5.19 7.81
C GLU A 24 3.85 3.77 7.60
N PHE A 25 4.57 2.79 8.14
CA PHE A 25 4.19 1.39 8.02
C PHE A 25 3.48 0.88 9.28
N THR A 26 2.33 0.24 9.09
CA THR A 26 1.54 -0.41 10.14
C THR A 26 1.24 -1.86 9.73
N PRO A 27 1.34 -2.84 10.65
CA PRO A 27 0.93 -4.20 10.36
C PRO A 27 -0.59 -4.28 10.16
N GLY A 28 -1.00 -4.92 9.06
CA GLY A 28 -2.37 -5.34 8.83
C GLY A 28 -2.60 -6.75 9.38
N SER A 29 -3.72 -6.93 10.09
CA SER A 29 -4.13 -8.23 10.64
C SER A 29 -5.45 -8.73 10.05
N ASP A 30 -5.64 -10.05 10.05
CA ASP A 30 -6.95 -10.66 9.79
C ASP A 30 -7.93 -10.48 10.96
N GLY A 31 -9.16 -10.99 10.81
CA GLY A 31 -10.18 -10.96 11.86
C GLY A 31 -9.82 -11.77 13.12
N GLU A 32 -8.76 -12.59 13.07
CA GLU A 32 -8.23 -13.36 14.20
C GLU A 32 -6.99 -12.68 14.82
N GLY A 33 -6.60 -11.49 14.33
CA GLY A 33 -5.47 -10.73 14.83
C GLY A 33 -4.10 -11.21 14.30
N ARG A 34 -4.06 -12.17 13.36
CA ARG A 34 -2.80 -12.62 12.76
C ARG A 34 -2.32 -11.63 11.73
N PHE A 35 -1.01 -11.35 11.74
CA PHE A 35 -0.36 -10.53 10.72
C PHE A 35 -0.58 -11.14 9.34
N THR A 36 -1.06 -10.34 8.39
CA THR A 36 -1.32 -10.77 7.01
C THR A 36 -0.58 -9.95 5.97
N HIS A 37 -0.31 -8.67 6.25
CA HIS A 37 0.35 -7.78 5.31
C HIS A 37 0.91 -6.55 6.03
N LEU A 38 1.80 -5.81 5.37
CA LEU A 38 2.26 -4.50 5.81
C LEU A 38 1.53 -3.42 5.02
N VAL A 39 1.00 -2.41 5.71
CA VAL A 39 0.35 -1.25 5.11
C VAL A 39 1.27 -0.05 5.29
N GLY A 40 1.74 0.55 4.20
CA GLY A 40 2.45 1.82 4.21
C GLY A 40 1.55 2.94 3.72
N VAL A 41 1.46 4.05 4.46
CA VAL A 41 0.69 5.23 4.05
C VAL A 41 1.56 6.46 4.10
N ARG A 42 1.47 7.29 3.07
CA ARG A 42 2.05 8.64 3.05
C ARG A 42 1.01 9.63 2.56
N GLU A 43 0.66 10.57 3.41
CA GLU A 43 -0.33 11.59 3.08
C GLU A 43 0.35 12.84 2.47
N TRP A 44 -0.38 13.50 1.58
CA TRP A 44 -0.01 14.77 0.97
C TRP A 44 -1.09 15.82 1.24
N PRO A 45 -1.12 16.41 2.46
CA PRO A 45 -2.25 17.22 2.92
C PRO A 45 -2.53 18.44 2.04
N ALA A 46 -1.47 19.08 1.54
CA ALA A 46 -1.59 20.27 0.69
C ALA A 46 -2.27 20.01 -0.66
N MET A 47 -2.26 18.76 -1.14
CA MET A 47 -2.84 18.37 -2.43
C MET A 47 -4.09 17.49 -2.27
N GLY A 48 -4.44 17.10 -1.03
CA GLY A 48 -5.56 16.18 -0.78
C GLY A 48 -5.36 14.82 -1.44
N GLN A 49 -4.14 14.29 -1.40
CA GLN A 49 -3.76 13.01 -2.00
C GLN A 49 -3.06 12.12 -0.97
N ALA A 50 -3.06 10.81 -1.20
CA ALA A 50 -2.35 9.85 -0.36
C ALA A 50 -1.74 8.74 -1.21
N ASP A 51 -0.53 8.32 -0.83
CA ASP A 51 0.13 7.13 -1.32
C ASP A 51 -0.13 6.00 -0.35
N VAL A 52 -0.57 4.85 -0.87
CA VAL A 52 -0.82 3.64 -0.10
C VAL A 52 -0.02 2.51 -0.74
N VAL A 53 0.71 1.76 0.06
CA VAL A 53 1.39 0.52 -0.33
C VAL A 53 0.93 -0.63 0.57
N LEU A 54 0.58 -1.76 -0.03
CA LEU A 54 0.26 -3.02 0.62
C LEU A 54 1.31 -4.05 0.24
N ILE A 55 1.94 -4.68 1.22
CA ILE A 55 2.93 -5.73 1.01
C ILE A 55 2.43 -7.01 1.70
N PHE A 56 1.98 -7.97 0.90
CA PHE A 56 1.56 -9.29 1.39
C PHE A 56 2.74 -10.24 1.49
N SER A 57 3.64 -10.17 0.51
CA SER A 57 4.90 -10.91 0.46
C SER A 57 5.92 -10.15 -0.40
N GLN A 58 7.16 -10.65 -0.46
CA GLN A 58 8.18 -10.13 -1.37
C GLN A 58 7.73 -10.12 -2.83
N THR A 59 6.93 -11.10 -3.23
CA THR A 59 6.49 -11.28 -4.62
C THR A 59 5.09 -10.75 -4.89
N ASP A 60 4.40 -10.27 -3.85
CA ASP A 60 3.01 -9.80 -3.96
C ASP A 60 2.84 -8.52 -3.13
N ALA A 61 2.93 -7.40 -3.84
CA ALA A 61 2.73 -6.07 -3.32
C ALA A 61 1.95 -5.22 -4.31
N VAL A 62 1.28 -4.20 -3.80
CA VAL A 62 0.54 -3.21 -4.59
C VAL A 62 0.78 -1.84 -4.00
N ALA A 63 1.02 -0.83 -4.83
CA ALA A 63 0.92 0.56 -4.42
C ALA A 63 -0.07 1.32 -5.29
N SER A 64 -0.65 2.36 -4.69
CA SER A 64 -1.53 3.28 -5.38
C SER A 64 -1.36 4.70 -4.83
N ARG A 65 -1.62 5.68 -5.69
CA ARG A 65 -1.85 7.06 -5.28
C ARG A 65 -3.32 7.38 -5.48
N GLY A 66 -4.00 7.79 -4.42
CA GLY A 66 -5.39 8.22 -4.44
C GLY A 66 -5.55 9.72 -4.20
N ASP A 67 -6.66 10.29 -4.66
CA ASP A 67 -7.19 11.56 -4.16
C ASP A 67 -8.16 11.35 -2.99
N HIS A 68 -8.51 12.45 -2.30
CA HIS A 68 -9.47 12.46 -1.19
C HIS A 68 -10.89 12.02 -1.58
N ASP A 69 -11.24 12.04 -2.87
CA ASP A 69 -12.53 11.58 -3.39
C ASP A 69 -12.53 10.07 -3.68
N GLY A 70 -11.42 9.38 -3.43
CA GLY A 70 -11.24 7.94 -3.67
C GLY A 70 -10.87 7.61 -5.13
N GLY A 71 -10.51 8.61 -5.93
CA GLY A 71 -10.00 8.46 -7.29
C GLY A 71 -8.57 7.94 -7.31
N VAL A 72 -8.31 6.88 -8.08
CA VAL A 72 -6.96 6.31 -8.26
C VAL A 72 -6.20 7.07 -9.35
N LEU A 73 -5.18 7.82 -8.93
CA LEU A 73 -4.33 8.62 -9.81
C LEU A 73 -3.20 7.81 -10.44
N TRP A 74 -2.72 6.80 -9.72
CA TRP A 74 -1.65 5.92 -10.15
C TRP A 74 -1.73 4.60 -9.37
N GLU A 75 -1.29 3.52 -10.00
CA GLU A 75 -1.29 2.20 -9.40
C GLU A 75 -0.19 1.31 -10.01
N CYS A 76 0.39 0.46 -9.18
CA CYS A 76 1.40 -0.52 -9.57
C CYS A 76 1.23 -1.80 -8.73
N GLU A 77 1.33 -2.95 -9.39
CA GLU A 77 1.37 -4.26 -8.75
C GLU A 77 2.64 -5.01 -9.16
N GLY A 78 3.13 -5.88 -8.29
CA GLY A 78 4.31 -6.69 -8.56
C GLY A 78 5.00 -7.15 -7.29
N THR A 79 6.33 -7.20 -7.33
CA THR A 79 7.14 -7.49 -6.15
C THR A 79 7.17 -6.28 -5.20
N ALA A 80 7.48 -6.51 -3.93
CA ALA A 80 7.67 -5.44 -2.96
C ALA A 80 8.78 -4.48 -3.39
N LEU A 81 9.82 -5.00 -4.06
CA LEU A 81 10.89 -4.20 -4.64
C LEU A 81 10.41 -3.31 -5.80
N ASP A 82 9.66 -3.88 -6.76
CA ASP A 82 9.14 -3.13 -7.91
C ASP A 82 8.22 -2.01 -7.45
N VAL A 83 7.31 -2.32 -6.53
CA VAL A 83 6.34 -1.38 -5.99
C VAL A 83 7.03 -0.28 -5.18
N ALA A 84 8.02 -0.62 -4.35
CA ALA A 84 8.80 0.36 -3.60
C ALA A 84 9.60 1.29 -4.52
N ASN A 85 10.22 0.74 -5.58
CA ASN A 85 10.94 1.53 -6.57
C ASN A 85 9.99 2.49 -7.30
N ALA A 86 8.85 1.97 -7.75
CA ALA A 86 7.88 2.77 -8.48
C ALA A 86 7.30 3.91 -7.61
N LEU A 87 7.11 3.68 -6.30
CA LEU A 87 6.67 4.74 -5.38
C LEU A 87 7.77 5.79 -5.13
N LEU A 88 9.04 5.38 -5.04
CA LEU A 88 10.18 6.30 -4.86
C LEU A 88 10.47 7.13 -6.12
N GLU A 89 10.22 6.56 -7.30
CA GLU A 89 10.33 7.26 -8.58
C GLU A 89 9.12 8.15 -8.86
N LEU A 90 8.01 7.95 -8.14
CA LEU A 90 6.79 8.70 -8.33
C LEU A 90 7.00 10.17 -7.95
N PRO A 91 6.88 11.12 -8.89
CA PRO A 91 7.13 12.52 -8.59
C PRO A 91 6.09 13.05 -7.61
N THR A 92 6.52 14.03 -6.80
CA THR A 92 5.68 14.68 -5.79
C THR A 92 4.39 15.22 -6.43
N PRO A 93 3.24 15.05 -5.76
CA PRO A 93 2.00 15.60 -6.29
C PRO A 93 2.06 17.12 -6.42
N GLY A 94 1.51 17.64 -7.52
CA GLY A 94 1.60 19.06 -7.90
C GLY A 94 2.77 19.43 -8.81
N THR A 95 3.70 18.51 -9.08
CA THR A 95 4.72 18.70 -10.13
C THR A 95 4.14 18.46 -11.53
N ALA A 96 4.76 19.01 -12.58
CA ALA A 96 4.27 18.88 -13.95
C ALA A 96 4.22 17.42 -14.47
N LEU A 97 5.05 16.54 -13.89
CA LEU A 97 5.11 15.11 -14.21
C LEU A 97 4.30 14.25 -13.24
N ALA A 98 3.63 14.85 -12.26
CA ALA A 98 2.76 14.11 -11.35
C ALA A 98 1.66 13.41 -12.16
N PRO A 99 1.41 12.10 -11.92
CA PRO A 99 0.27 11.43 -12.48
C PRO A 99 -1.00 12.21 -12.15
N ARG A 100 -1.81 12.48 -13.17
CA ARG A 100 -3.12 13.12 -13.03
C ARG A 100 -4.17 12.09 -13.37
N LEU A 101 -5.31 12.15 -12.68
CA LEU A 101 -6.46 11.31 -12.96
C LEU A 101 -6.86 11.48 -14.43
N ALA A 102 -6.51 10.52 -15.28
CA ALA A 102 -6.97 10.50 -16.66
C ALA A 102 -8.39 9.92 -16.75
N ARG A 103 -8.73 9.01 -15.82
CA ARG A 103 -10.07 8.41 -15.66
C ARG A 103 -10.19 7.76 -14.27
N PRO A 104 -11.31 7.93 -13.55
CA PRO A 104 -11.58 7.15 -12.35
C PRO A 104 -11.69 5.67 -12.70
N GLY A 105 -10.89 4.84 -12.04
CA GLY A 105 -10.84 3.39 -12.19
C GLY A 105 -10.88 2.69 -10.84
N PRO A 106 -11.27 1.41 -10.78
CA PRO A 106 -11.31 0.65 -9.54
C PRO A 106 -9.90 0.36 -9.03
N SER A 107 -9.60 0.76 -7.79
CA SER A 107 -8.30 0.49 -7.16
C SER A 107 -8.05 -1.01 -6.92
N LEU A 108 -6.88 -1.52 -7.31
CA LEU A 108 -6.33 -2.80 -6.89
C LEU A 108 -6.15 -2.88 -5.37
N VAL A 109 -5.79 -1.79 -4.69
CA VAL A 109 -5.77 -1.73 -3.22
C VAL A 109 -7.17 -1.99 -2.65
N ALA A 110 -8.22 -1.38 -3.24
CA ALA A 110 -9.61 -1.64 -2.83
C ALA A 110 -10.10 -3.05 -3.22
N ARG A 111 -9.57 -3.65 -4.30
CA ARG A 111 -9.88 -5.03 -4.70
C ARG A 111 -9.22 -6.07 -3.80
N ARG A 112 -8.05 -5.75 -3.26
CA ARG A 112 -7.27 -6.61 -2.36
C ARG A 112 -7.62 -6.40 -0.89
N ARG A 113 -8.82 -5.86 -0.60
CA ARG A 113 -9.37 -5.84 0.76
C ARG A 113 -9.15 -7.21 1.41
N PRO A 114 -8.67 -7.26 2.67
CA PRO A 114 -8.55 -8.51 3.38
C PRO A 114 -9.91 -9.20 3.35
N VAL A 115 -9.89 -10.51 3.16
CA VAL A 115 -11.08 -11.34 3.25
C VAL A 115 -11.75 -11.06 4.60
N MET A 116 -12.86 -10.33 4.57
CA MET A 116 -13.73 -10.17 5.73
C MET A 116 -14.67 -11.37 5.69
N THR A 117 -14.17 -12.56 6.07
CA THR A 117 -15.05 -13.71 6.31
C THR A 117 -15.84 -13.43 7.58
N SER A 118 -17.02 -12.85 7.37
CA SER A 118 -18.28 -13.11 8.07
C SER A 118 -18.18 -14.05 9.28
N GLY A 119 -18.07 -13.49 10.47
CA GLY A 119 -18.78 -13.95 11.66
C GLY A 119 -19.49 -12.72 12.20
N ASP A 120 -20.79 -12.53 11.96
CA ASP A 120 -21.85 -13.10 12.79
C ASP A 120 -21.43 -13.16 14.27
N ILE A 121 -21.31 -11.98 14.87
CA ILE A 121 -21.48 -11.86 16.32
C ILE A 121 -22.94 -11.43 16.49
N PRO A 122 -23.87 -12.32 16.91
CA PRO A 122 -25.17 -11.85 17.35
C PRO A 122 -24.94 -10.88 18.51
N ALA A 123 -25.59 -9.72 18.44
CA ALA A 123 -25.55 -8.70 19.48
C ALA A 123 -25.78 -9.37 20.85
N PRO A 124 -25.04 -9.02 21.90
CA PRO A 124 -25.43 -9.43 23.24
C PRO A 124 -26.79 -8.80 23.50
N GLU A 125 -27.82 -9.64 23.59
CA GLU A 125 -29.13 -9.23 24.05
C GLU A 125 -28.92 -8.66 25.45
N CYS A 126 -29.12 -7.36 25.60
CA CYS A 126 -29.16 -6.72 26.91
C CYS A 126 -30.32 -7.33 27.69
N LEU A 127 -30.01 -8.17 28.69
CA LEU A 127 -30.85 -8.46 29.84
C LEU A 127 -30.03 -8.98 31.02
#